data_AF-A0A0M3KH20-F1
#
_entry.id   AF-A0A0M3KH20-F1
#
_cell.length_a   1.000
_cell.length_b   1.000
_cell.length_c   1.000
_cell.angle_alpha   90.00
_cell.angle_beta   90.00
_cell.angle_gamma   90.00
#
_symmetry.space_group_name_H-M   'P 1'
#
loop_
_entity.id
_entity.type
_entity.pdbx_description
1 polymer ?
#
loop_
_entity_poly.entity_id
_entity_poly.type
_entity_poly.pdbx_seq_one_letter_code
_entity_poly.pdbx_strand_id
1 'polypeptide(L)'
;LIHFQIIQVLVYPSKNAISIEDFILKNGPIDRFVFLDATWFQVGGLRILPEIQNLPSVTLRSYKTQYWRPQKGHSDEHLATIEAVYYAIREVLEVNYNRNKNNNSCADHNDNNVQQSYNGQIDDLLYWFYYFHSKVPQEVFEKNLNGRIVTSSES
;
A
#
# COMPACT_ATOMS: atom_id res chain seq x y z
N LEU A 1 -25.09 -24.73 -2.66
CA LEU A 1 -24.07 -23.98 -1.90
C LEU A 1 -23.45 -22.98 -2.85
N ILE A 2 -23.75 -21.70 -2.67
CA ILE A 2 -23.16 -20.63 -3.49
C ILE A 2 -21.75 -20.43 -2.92
N HIS A 3 -20.72 -20.89 -3.63
CA HIS A 3 -19.35 -20.55 -3.28
C HIS A 3 -19.14 -19.08 -3.64
N PHE A 4 -19.18 -18.19 -2.65
CA PHE A 4 -18.62 -16.86 -2.81
C PHE A 4 -17.12 -17.03 -3.02
N GLN A 5 -16.65 -16.66 -4.22
CA GLN A 5 -15.23 -16.69 -4.53
C GLN A 5 -14.55 -15.54 -3.77
N ILE A 6 -13.66 -15.89 -2.84
CA ILE A 6 -12.84 -14.90 -2.11
C ILE A 6 -11.95 -14.20 -3.13
N ILE A 7 -12.07 -12.88 -3.21
CA ILE A 7 -11.26 -12.04 -4.09
C ILE A 7 -9.96 -11.69 -3.35
N GLN A 8 -8.91 -12.45 -3.67
CA GLN A 8 -7.56 -12.24 -3.15
C GLN A 8 -6.68 -11.55 -4.20
N VAL A 9 -5.91 -10.54 -3.77
CA VAL A 9 -4.99 -9.79 -4.64
C VAL A 9 -3.60 -9.67 -4.03
N LEU A 10 -2.58 -9.74 -4.88
CA LEU A 10 -1.19 -9.45 -4.53
C LEU A 10 -0.93 -7.94 -4.62
N VAL A 11 -0.37 -7.34 -3.57
CA VAL A 11 0.10 -5.96 -3.62
C VAL A 11 1.55 -5.96 -4.11
N TYR A 12 1.74 -5.70 -5.40
CA TYR A 12 3.07 -5.72 -6.02
C TYR A 12 3.10 -4.90 -7.33
N PRO A 13 4.06 -3.96 -7.49
CA PRO A 13 4.18 -3.20 -8.73
C PRO A 13 4.72 -4.11 -9.85
N SER A 14 3.83 -4.55 -10.73
CA SER A 14 4.18 -5.32 -11.93
C SER A 14 3.60 -4.67 -13.18
N LYS A 15 4.12 -5.04 -14.35
CA LYS A 15 3.66 -4.51 -15.65
C LYS A 15 2.13 -4.63 -15.86
N ASN A 16 1.50 -5.64 -15.26
CA ASN A 16 0.08 -5.91 -15.43
C ASN A 16 -0.74 -5.50 -14.19
N ALA A 17 -0.11 -4.90 -13.18
CA ALA A 17 -0.82 -4.44 -11.99
C ALA A 17 -1.66 -3.21 -12.33
N ILE A 18 -2.90 -3.18 -11.84
CA ILE A 18 -3.79 -2.01 -11.91
C ILE A 18 -3.91 -1.35 -10.55
N SER A 19 -4.43 -0.13 -10.49
CA SER A 19 -4.67 0.54 -9.20
C SER A 19 -5.70 -0.24 -8.36
N ILE A 20 -5.68 -0.05 -7.04
CA ILE A 20 -6.71 -0.60 -6.14
C ILE A 20 -8.11 -0.11 -6.55
N GLU A 21 -8.23 1.16 -6.95
CA GLU A 21 -9.50 1.74 -7.41
C GLU A 21 -10.02 1.04 -8.66
N ASP A 22 -9.20 0.93 -9.71
CA ASP A 22 -9.58 0.26 -10.95
C ASP A 22 -9.93 -1.21 -10.71
N PHE A 23 -9.20 -1.88 -9.82
CA PHE A 23 -9.48 -3.26 -9.45
C PHE A 23 -10.85 -3.38 -8.79
N ILE A 24 -11.17 -2.52 -7.82
CA ILE A 24 -12.45 -2.54 -7.11
C ILE A 24 -13.61 -2.20 -8.05
N LEU A 25 -13.43 -1.22 -8.94
CA LEU A 25 -14.45 -0.85 -9.94
C LEU A 25 -14.76 -2.01 -10.90
N LYS A 26 -13.74 -2.77 -11.31
CA LYS A 26 -13.88 -3.87 -12.26
C LYS A 26 -14.37 -5.17 -11.64
N ASN A 27 -13.89 -5.51 -10.44
CA ASN A 27 -14.05 -6.84 -9.86
C ASN A 27 -14.89 -6.86 -8.58
N GLY A 28 -15.21 -5.69 -8.01
CA GLY A 28 -15.85 -5.57 -6.70
C GLY A 28 -14.86 -5.50 -5.53
N PRO A 29 -15.35 -5.54 -4.28
CA PRO A 29 -14.51 -5.41 -3.09
C PRO A 29 -13.39 -6.45 -3.01
N ILE A 30 -12.24 -6.03 -2.47
CA ILE A 30 -11.12 -6.95 -2.18
C ILE A 30 -11.35 -7.57 -0.81
N ASP A 31 -11.40 -8.90 -0.74
CA ASP A 31 -11.56 -9.64 0.51
C ASP A 31 -10.22 -9.85 1.23
N ARG A 32 -9.13 -9.99 0.46
CA ARG A 32 -7.81 -10.32 1.01
C ARG A 32 -6.68 -9.72 0.20
N PHE A 33 -5.83 -8.96 0.89
CA PHE A 33 -4.51 -8.60 0.38
C PHE A 33 -3.48 -9.68 0.69
N VAL A 34 -2.54 -9.88 -0.22
CA VAL A 34 -1.32 -10.68 -0.06
C VAL A 34 -0.14 -9.74 -0.17
N PHE A 35 0.73 -9.79 0.82
CA PHE A 35 1.99 -9.06 0.87
C PHE A 35 3.14 -10.05 0.92
N LEU A 36 4.24 -9.71 0.27
CA LEU A 36 5.47 -10.51 0.27
C LEU A 36 6.45 -9.84 1.23
N ASP A 37 6.64 -10.42 2.42
CA ASP A 37 7.56 -9.87 3.41
C ASP A 37 9.00 -10.30 3.12
N ALA A 38 9.71 -9.45 2.40
CA ALA A 38 11.12 -9.65 2.04
C ALA A 38 11.79 -8.31 1.73
N THR A 39 13.12 -8.34 1.61
CA THR A 39 13.84 -7.22 0.99
C THR A 39 13.46 -7.07 -0.48
N TRP A 40 13.58 -5.86 -1.04
CA TRP A 40 13.30 -5.60 -2.46
C TRP A 40 14.22 -6.38 -3.41
N PHE A 41 15.43 -6.72 -2.95
CA PHE A 41 16.33 -7.60 -3.70
C PHE A 41 15.81 -9.05 -3.78
N GLN A 42 15.12 -9.53 -2.74
CA GLN A 42 14.69 -10.93 -2.62
C GLN A 42 13.24 -11.16 -3.09
N VAL A 43 12.40 -10.14 -3.06
CA VAL A 43 10.94 -10.27 -3.28
C VAL A 43 10.58 -10.87 -4.65
N GLY A 44 11.42 -10.64 -5.68
CA GLY A 44 11.22 -11.21 -7.01
C GLY A 44 11.18 -12.75 -7.01
N GLY A 45 11.94 -13.40 -6.12
CA GLY A 45 11.95 -14.86 -5.96
C GLY A 45 10.71 -15.41 -5.27
N LEU A 46 10.02 -14.61 -4.44
CA LEU A 46 8.75 -15.03 -3.83
C LEU A 46 7.60 -14.99 -4.84
N ARG A 47 7.69 -14.13 -5.86
CA ARG A 47 6.64 -13.96 -6.88
C ARG A 47 6.48 -15.18 -7.79
N ILE A 48 7.53 -15.97 -7.97
CA ILE A 48 7.51 -17.16 -8.84
C ILE A 48 6.93 -18.40 -8.15
N LEU A 49 6.57 -18.30 -6.87
CA LEU A 49 5.93 -19.41 -6.16
C LEU A 49 4.59 -19.76 -6.83
N PRO A 50 4.27 -21.05 -7.05
CA PRO A 50 3.04 -21.48 -7.73
C PRO A 50 1.75 -20.91 -7.12
N GLU A 51 1.74 -20.72 -5.82
CA GLU A 51 0.63 -20.17 -5.03
C GLU A 51 0.45 -18.66 -5.22
N ILE A 52 1.48 -17.96 -5.70
CA ILE A 52 1.53 -16.50 -5.83
C ILE A 52 1.46 -16.04 -7.29
N GLN A 53 2.15 -16.75 -8.20
CA GLN A 53 2.38 -16.30 -9.57
C GLN A 53 1.10 -16.05 -10.38
N ASN A 54 -0.01 -16.68 -9.99
CA ASN A 54 -1.30 -16.57 -10.66
C ASN A 54 -2.27 -15.59 -9.96
N LEU A 55 -1.86 -14.98 -8.85
CA LEU A 55 -2.71 -13.99 -8.17
C LEU A 55 -2.82 -12.72 -9.01
N PRO A 56 -4.02 -12.14 -9.14
CA PRO A 56 -4.15 -10.81 -9.70
C PRO A 56 -3.35 -9.83 -8.85
N SER A 57 -2.63 -8.92 -9.50
CA SER A 57 -1.79 -7.94 -8.82
C SER A 57 -2.43 -6.55 -8.88
N VAL A 58 -2.33 -5.83 -7.76
CA VAL A 58 -2.64 -4.41 -7.67
C VAL A 58 -1.39 -3.63 -7.32
N THR A 59 -1.31 -2.38 -7.76
CA THR A 59 -0.27 -1.43 -7.39
C THR A 59 -0.87 -0.31 -6.55
N LEU A 60 -0.09 0.15 -5.57
CA LEU A 60 -0.39 1.35 -4.80
C LEU A 60 -0.05 2.59 -5.63
N ARG A 61 -0.57 3.75 -5.22
CA ARG A 61 -0.03 5.04 -5.67
C ARG A 61 1.42 5.21 -5.20
N SER A 62 2.12 6.19 -5.75
CA SER A 62 3.48 6.50 -5.28
C SER A 62 3.41 7.11 -3.87
N TYR A 63 4.15 6.50 -2.94
CA TYR A 63 4.36 6.99 -1.59
C TYR A 63 5.82 6.91 -1.24
N LYS A 64 6.31 7.90 -0.51
CA LYS A 64 7.68 7.92 -0.01
C LYS A 64 7.78 7.16 1.30
N THR A 65 8.65 6.15 1.33
CA THR A 65 8.98 5.41 2.54
C THR A 65 9.63 6.34 3.57
N GLN A 66 9.17 6.21 4.81
CA GLN A 66 9.85 6.74 5.99
C GLN A 66 10.81 5.71 6.60
N TYR A 67 10.96 4.53 5.99
CA TYR A 67 11.86 3.52 6.53
C TYR A 67 13.30 4.03 6.48
N TRP A 68 13.96 3.96 7.63
CA TRP A 68 15.27 4.57 7.82
C TRP A 68 16.38 3.86 7.04
N ARG A 69 16.21 2.57 6.69
CA ARG A 69 17.18 1.80 5.90
C ARG A 69 16.86 1.93 4.41
N PRO A 70 17.72 2.61 3.61
CA PRO A 70 17.57 2.62 2.16
C PRO A 70 17.76 1.21 1.60
N GLN A 71 17.06 0.94 0.50
CA GLN A 71 17.19 -0.31 -0.24
C GLN A 71 18.11 -0.04 -1.42
N LYS A 72 19.23 -0.76 -1.50
CA LYS A 72 20.28 -0.49 -2.51
C LYS A 72 19.70 -0.65 -3.91
N GLY A 73 19.89 0.37 -4.77
CA GLY A 73 19.39 0.36 -6.15
C GLY A 73 17.90 0.64 -6.29
N HIS A 74 17.25 1.11 -5.22
CA HIS A 74 15.82 1.39 -5.19
C HIS A 74 15.55 2.81 -4.69
N SER A 75 14.54 3.46 -5.26
CA SER A 75 14.11 4.82 -4.89
C SER A 75 13.45 4.86 -3.49
N ASP A 76 13.16 6.07 -3.00
CA ASP A 76 12.37 6.27 -1.78
C ASP A 76 10.89 5.86 -1.93
N GLU A 77 10.46 5.32 -3.08
CA GLU A 77 9.12 4.77 -3.28
C GLU A 77 9.00 3.28 -2.91
N HIS A 78 10.11 2.66 -2.51
CA HIS A 78 10.19 1.25 -2.17
C HIS A 78 9.86 1.03 -0.69
N LEU A 79 8.55 0.98 -0.42
CA LEU A 79 7.95 0.87 0.90
C LEU A 79 8.42 -0.36 1.70
N ALA A 80 8.46 -0.21 3.02
CA ALA A 80 8.49 -1.35 3.93
C ALA A 80 7.13 -2.09 3.91
N THR A 81 7.11 -3.38 4.25
CA THR A 81 5.89 -4.20 4.26
C THR A 81 4.75 -3.56 5.05
N ILE A 82 5.03 -3.01 6.24
CA ILE A 82 4.01 -2.36 7.08
C ILE A 82 3.44 -1.07 6.46
N GLU A 83 4.26 -0.31 5.73
CA GLU A 83 3.81 0.87 5.00
C GLU A 83 2.92 0.46 3.82
N ALA A 84 3.29 -0.61 3.09
CA ALA A 84 2.47 -1.14 2.01
C ALA A 84 1.10 -1.65 2.53
N VAL A 85 1.06 -2.29 3.70
CA VAL A 85 -0.19 -2.69 4.36
C VAL A 85 -1.04 -1.46 4.71
N TYR A 86 -0.43 -0.45 5.34
CA TYR A 86 -1.12 0.79 5.71
C TYR A 86 -1.72 1.49 4.48
N TYR A 87 -0.93 1.69 3.43
CA TYR A 87 -1.38 2.39 2.23
C TYR A 87 -2.42 1.60 1.45
N ALA A 88 -2.32 0.26 1.40
CA ALA A 88 -3.35 -0.57 0.77
C ALA A 88 -4.71 -0.41 1.46
N ILE A 89 -4.75 -0.46 2.80
CA ILE A 89 -5.99 -0.26 3.56
C ILE A 89 -6.52 1.16 3.38
N ARG A 90 -5.63 2.17 3.46
CA ARG A 90 -5.99 3.57 3.28
C ARG A 90 -6.62 3.83 1.91
N GLU A 91 -6.05 3.28 0.84
CA GLU A 91 -6.61 3.42 -0.52
C GLU A 91 -8.00 2.78 -0.64
N VAL A 92 -8.23 1.61 -0.05
CA VAL A 92 -9.56 0.99 -0.01
C VAL A 92 -10.57 1.87 0.73
N LEU A 93 -10.19 2.45 1.87
CA LEU A 93 -11.05 3.36 2.64
C LEU A 93 -11.43 4.60 1.81
N GLU A 94 -10.46 5.18 1.10
CA GLU A 94 -10.68 6.34 0.22
C GLU A 94 -11.60 6.00 -0.97
N VAL A 95 -11.40 4.85 -1.62
CA VAL A 95 -12.26 4.37 -2.72
C VAL A 95 -13.71 4.19 -2.23
N ASN A 96 -13.89 3.54 -1.08
CA ASN A 96 -15.22 3.33 -0.50
C ASN A 96 -15.91 4.65 -0.14
N TYR A 97 -15.17 5.59 0.43
CA TYR A 97 -15.67 6.94 0.71
C TYR A 97 -16.14 7.66 -0.56
N ASN A 98 -15.30 7.69 -1.60
CA ASN A 98 -15.63 8.35 -2.86
C ASN A 98 -16.86 7.73 -3.53
N ARG A 99 -16.98 6.40 -3.49
CA ARG A 99 -18.13 5.68 -4.06
C ARG A 99 -19.43 6.01 -3.34
N ASN A 100 -19.41 6.05 -2.01
CA ASN A 100 -20.59 6.40 -1.20
C ASN A 100 -20.99 7.87 -1.41
N LYS A 101 -20.01 8.78 -1.49
CA LYS A 101 -20.26 10.20 -1.77
C LYS A 101 -20.95 10.41 -3.13
N ASN A 102 -20.53 9.69 -4.16
CA ASN A 102 -21.15 9.81 -5.48
C ASN A 102 -22.58 9.26 -5.50
N ASN A 103 -22.85 8.15 -4.80
CA ASN A 103 -24.18 7.55 -4.71
C ASN A 103 -25.18 8.40 -3.89
N ASN A 104 -24.70 9.15 -2.90
CA ASN A 104 -25.52 9.97 -2.00
C ASN A 104 -25.71 11.42 -2.47
N SER A 105 -25.21 11.78 -3.66
CA SER A 105 -25.35 13.14 -4.21
C SER A 105 -26.81 13.56 -4.54
N CYS A 106 -27.77 12.62 -4.45
CA CYS A 106 -29.21 12.85 -4.55
C CYS A 106 -29.96 12.63 -3.21
N ALA A 107 -29.27 12.29 -2.12
CA ALA A 107 -29.86 11.97 -0.83
C ALA A 107 -30.02 13.22 0.04
N ASP A 108 -31.23 13.39 0.57
CA ASP A 108 -31.70 14.48 1.42
C ASP A 108 -30.80 14.71 2.65
N HIS A 109 -30.67 15.96 3.07
CA HIS A 109 -29.58 16.51 3.89
C HIS A 109 -29.48 16.03 5.37
N ASN A 110 -30.10 14.92 5.76
CA ASN A 110 -30.30 14.52 7.16
C ASN A 110 -29.74 13.15 7.58
N ASP A 111 -28.94 12.47 6.76
CA ASP A 111 -28.28 11.22 7.20
C ASP A 111 -26.93 11.51 7.88
N ASN A 112 -26.89 11.38 9.20
CA ASN A 112 -25.67 11.52 10.02
C ASN A 112 -24.67 10.37 9.82
N ASN A 113 -24.95 9.42 8.92
CA ASN A 113 -24.11 8.24 8.64
C ASN A 113 -23.26 8.39 7.37
N VAL A 114 -22.93 9.63 6.97
CA VAL A 114 -21.93 9.88 5.92
C VAL A 114 -20.56 9.42 6.44
N GLN A 115 -20.12 8.25 5.98
CA GLN A 115 -18.75 7.79 6.13
C GLN A 115 -17.82 8.93 5.72
N GLN A 116 -16.90 9.34 6.61
CA GLN A 116 -16.03 10.49 6.37
C GLN A 116 -14.84 10.12 5.46
N SER A 117 -14.23 11.13 4.84
CA SER A 117 -12.93 10.98 4.18
C SER A 117 -11.91 10.41 5.16
N TYR A 118 -10.86 9.77 4.65
CA TYR A 118 -9.77 9.30 5.49
C TYR A 118 -9.27 10.41 6.43
N ASN A 119 -9.33 10.16 7.74
CA ASN A 119 -9.06 11.12 8.81
C ASN A 119 -8.09 10.55 9.86
N GLY A 120 -7.25 9.59 9.48
CA GLY A 120 -6.28 8.96 10.38
C GLY A 120 -6.82 7.77 11.18
N GLN A 121 -8.02 7.26 10.87
CA GLN A 121 -8.67 6.14 11.58
C GLN A 121 -7.85 4.83 11.68
N ILE A 122 -6.76 4.69 10.92
CA ILE A 122 -5.83 3.55 10.99
C ILE A 122 -4.35 3.96 11.20
N ASP A 123 -4.08 5.21 11.58
CA ASP A 123 -2.70 5.69 11.77
C ASP A 123 -1.96 4.92 12.87
N ASP A 124 -2.68 4.41 13.87
CA ASP A 124 -2.12 3.57 14.93
C ASP A 124 -1.48 2.27 14.41
N LEU A 125 -1.81 1.83 13.20
CA LEU A 125 -1.14 0.70 12.55
C LEU A 125 0.36 0.97 12.36
N LEU A 126 0.75 2.24 12.22
CA LEU A 126 2.15 2.67 12.08
C LEU A 126 2.80 3.03 13.42
N TYR A 127 2.11 2.85 14.56
CA TYR A 127 2.63 3.25 15.88
C TYR A 127 4.03 2.69 16.15
N TRP A 128 4.20 1.37 16.04
CA TRP A 128 5.50 0.75 16.32
C TRP A 128 6.55 1.11 15.28
N PHE A 129 6.15 1.26 14.02
CA PHE A 129 7.02 1.71 12.95
C PHE A 129 7.62 3.08 13.29
N TYR A 130 6.79 4.06 13.64
CA TYR A 130 7.28 5.41 14.02
C TYR A 130 7.96 5.44 15.38
N TYR A 131 7.54 4.61 16.32
CA TYR A 131 8.23 4.46 17.61
C TYR A 131 9.68 4.00 17.38
N PHE A 132 9.91 2.93 16.62
CA PHE A 132 11.27 2.46 16.35
C PHE A 132 12.05 3.40 15.44
N HIS A 133 11.39 4.04 14.48
CA HIS A 133 11.98 5.12 13.69
C HIS A 133 12.54 6.23 14.61
N SER A 134 11.80 6.65 15.63
CA SER A 134 12.25 7.68 16.59
C SER A 134 13.46 7.27 17.43
N LYS A 135 13.79 5.97 17.49
CA LYS A 135 14.96 5.45 18.21
C LYS A 135 16.22 5.37 17.34
N VAL A 136 16.11 5.67 16.05
CA VAL A 136 17.25 5.69 15.13
C VAL A 136 18.00 7.01 15.29
N PRO A 137 19.34 6.99 15.50
CA PRO A 137 20.14 8.22 15.59
C PRO A 137 20.07 9.06 14.32
N GLN A 138 20.07 10.39 14.47
CA GLN A 138 20.02 11.34 13.34
C GLN A 138 21.13 11.11 12.31
N GLU A 139 22.35 10.79 12.78
CA GLU A 139 23.51 10.54 11.91
C GLU A 139 23.28 9.39 10.92
N VAL A 140 22.46 8.40 11.31
CA VAL A 140 22.10 7.28 10.44
C VAL A 140 21.23 7.76 9.28
N PHE A 141 20.29 8.67 9.53
CA PHE A 141 19.45 9.26 8.48
C PHE A 141 20.29 10.10 7.52
N GLU A 142 21.18 10.95 8.03
CA GLU A 142 22.07 11.80 7.21
C GLU A 142 22.95 10.95 6.28
N LYS A 143 23.58 9.90 6.83
CA LYS A 143 24.38 8.95 6.05
C LYS A 143 23.55 8.29 4.94
N ASN A 144 22.32 7.90 5.25
CA ASN A 144 21.44 7.22 4.32
C ASN A 144 20.87 8.14 3.24
N LEU A 145 20.59 9.41 3.56
CA LEU A 145 20.18 10.43 2.58
C LEU A 145 21.28 10.65 1.54
N ASN A 146 22.53 10.80 1.99
CA ASN A 146 23.68 10.90 1.08
C ASN A 146 23.79 9.67 0.18
N GLY A 147 23.54 8.47 0.71
CA GLY A 147 23.50 7.24 -0.08
C GLY A 147 22.39 7.22 -1.15
N ARG A 148 21.18 7.70 -0.83
CA ARG A 148 20.05 7.76 -1.77
C ARG A 148 20.28 8.75 -2.92
N ILE A 149 20.90 9.89 -2.63
CA ILE A 149 21.23 10.91 -3.64
C ILE A 149 22.19 10.34 -4.67
N VAL A 150 23.27 9.68 -4.22
CA VAL A 150 24.28 9.09 -5.11
C VAL A 150 23.66 8.04 -6.05
N THR A 151 22.77 7.18 -5.54
CA THR A 151 22.13 6.16 -6.38
C THR A 151 21.14 6.73 -7.40
N SER A 152 20.55 7.89 -7.14
CA SER A 152 19.56 8.52 -8.04
C SER A 152 20.21 9.25 -9.22
N SER A 153 21.49 9.61 -9.10
CA SER A 153 22.27 10.24 -10.18
C SER A 153 22.91 9.24 -11.16
N GLU A 154 22.86 7.94 -10.86
CA GLU A 154 23.47 6.87 -11.66
C GLU A 154 22.45 6.00 -12.43
N SER A 155 21.16 6.34 -12.37
CA SER A 155 20.06 5.60 -13.03
C SER A 155 19.45 6.34 -14.20
#